data_AF-A0A707K4Z2-F1
#
_entry.id   AF-A0A707K4Z2-F1
#
_cell.length_a   1.000
_cell.length_b   1.000
_cell.length_c   1.000
_cell.angle_alpha   90.00
_cell.angle_beta   90.00
_cell.angle_gamma   90.00
#
_symmetry.space_group_name_H-M   'P 1'
#
loop_
_entity.id
_entity.type
_entity.pdbx_description
1 polymer ?
#
loop_
_entity_poly.entity_id
_entity_poly.type
_entity_poly.pdbx_seq_one_letter_code
_entity_poly.pdbx_strand_id
1 'polypeptide(L)'
;FIAGRLATQMFSCWLEEALIRGVIRAPRARFSFWEARSSWSRSEWIGAGRMAIDGLKEVQESVMRIEAGLSTYEKELAIMGEDYQEIFRQQVRESEERRAAGL
;
A
#
# COMPACT_ATOMS: atom_id res chain seq x y z
N PHE A 1 -12.45 -6.19 -3.48
CA PHE A 1 -12.59 -5.92 -4.92
C PHE A 1 -12.05 -7.09 -5.74
N ILE A 2 -12.70 -7.43 -6.86
CA ILE A 2 -12.30 -8.52 -7.77
C ILE A 2 -10.87 -8.28 -8.30
N ALA A 3 -10.53 -7.02 -8.60
CA ALA A 3 -9.22 -6.63 -9.12
C ALA A 3 -8.06 -7.02 -8.18
N GLY A 4 -8.16 -6.75 -6.88
CA GLY A 4 -7.11 -7.10 -5.92
C GLY A 4 -6.87 -8.62 -5.82
N ARG A 5 -7.95 -9.42 -5.88
CA ARG A 5 -7.83 -10.88 -5.88
C ARG A 5 -7.12 -11.39 -7.14
N LEU A 6 -7.46 -10.83 -8.31
CA LEU A 6 -6.81 -11.18 -9.56
C LEU A 6 -5.32 -10.77 -9.55
N ALA A 7 -5.02 -9.56 -9.08
CA ALA A 7 -3.65 -9.07 -8.94
C ALA A 7 -2.82 -9.97 -8.02
N THR A 8 -3.37 -10.42 -6.89
CA THR A 8 -2.70 -11.39 -6.01
C THR A 8 -2.45 -12.73 -6.70
N GLN A 9 -3.37 -13.23 -7.54
CA GLN A 9 -3.14 -14.46 -8.30
C GLN A 9 -2.01 -14.30 -9.31
N MET A 10 -2.01 -13.20 -10.07
CA MET A 10 -0.95 -12.88 -11.02
C MET A 10 0.40 -12.74 -10.32
N PHE A 11 0.45 -12.02 -9.20
CA PHE A 11 1.64 -11.90 -8.36
C PHE A 11 2.12 -13.24 -7.82
N SER A 12 1.21 -14.11 -7.39
CA SER A 12 1.55 -15.45 -6.91
C SER A 12 2.25 -16.28 -7.99
N CYS A 13 1.74 -16.25 -9.24
CA CYS A 13 2.37 -16.94 -10.36
C CYS A 13 3.75 -16.35 -10.71
N TRP A 14 3.86 -15.02 -10.71
CA TRP A 14 5.14 -14.35 -10.95
C TRP A 14 6.17 -14.66 -9.86
N LEU A 15 5.77 -14.64 -8.59
CA LEU A 15 6.64 -14.90 -7.45
C LEU A 15 7.15 -16.36 -7.47
N GLU A 16 6.27 -17.30 -7.80
CA GLU A 16 6.62 -18.71 -8.02
C GLU A 16 7.73 -18.86 -9.08
N GLU A 17 7.56 -18.22 -10.24
CA GLU A 17 8.54 -18.23 -11.33
C GLU A 17 9.86 -17.55 -10.92
N ALA A 18 9.80 -16.41 -10.23
CA ALA A 18 10.97 -15.66 -9.77
C ALA A 18 11.80 -16.46 -8.75
N LEU A 19 11.14 -17.23 -7.88
CA LEU A 19 11.80 -18.13 -6.93
C LEU A 19 12.44 -19.33 -7.64
N ILE A 20 11.75 -19.95 -8.60
CA ILE A 20 12.27 -21.10 -9.36
C ILE A 20 13.49 -20.70 -10.21
N ARG A 21 13.42 -19.54 -10.87
CA ARG A 21 14.53 -19.01 -11.69
C ARG A 21 15.69 -18.48 -10.87
N GLY A 22 15.53 -18.35 -9.55
CA GLY A 22 16.55 -17.79 -8.67
C GLY A 22 16.77 -16.28 -8.83
N VAL A 23 15.82 -15.55 -9.44
CA VAL A 23 15.84 -14.08 -9.50
C VAL A 23 15.67 -13.50 -8.09
N ILE A 24 14.78 -14.12 -7.31
CA ILE A 24 14.58 -13.80 -5.90
C ILE A 24 15.10 -14.97 -5.07
N ARG A 25 15.95 -14.65 -4.09
CA ARG A 25 16.37 -15.64 -3.09
C ARG A 25 15.31 -15.72 -2.01
N ALA A 26 14.77 -16.92 -1.80
CA ALA A 26 13.80 -17.15 -0.73
C ALA A 26 14.40 -16.76 0.65
N PRO A 27 13.70 -15.94 1.46
CA PRO A 27 14.08 -15.70 2.84
C PRO A 27 14.06 -17.00 3.66
N ARG A 28 14.80 -17.02 4.77
CA ARG A 28 14.70 -18.10 5.75
C ARG A 28 13.32 -18.06 6.39
N ALA A 29 12.45 -18.98 5.99
CA ALA A 29 11.10 -19.12 6.50
C ALA A 29 10.87 -20.53 7.04
N ARG A 30 9.92 -20.67 7.97
CA ARG A 30 9.52 -21.98 8.52
C ARG A 30 8.91 -22.90 7.46
N PHE A 31 8.14 -22.33 6.55
CA PHE A 31 7.46 -23.05 5.46
C PHE A 31 7.98 -22.54 4.12
N SER A 32 8.22 -23.46 3.20
CA SER A 32 8.56 -23.16 1.82
C SER A 32 7.38 -22.47 1.10
N PHE A 33 7.65 -21.87 -0.05
CA PHE A 33 6.63 -21.26 -0.89
C PHE A 33 5.49 -22.23 -1.22
N TRP A 34 5.81 -23.50 -1.48
CA TRP A 34 4.84 -24.53 -1.83
C TRP A 34 3.93 -24.94 -0.67
N GLU A 35 4.48 -24.97 0.55
CA GLU A 35 3.73 -25.32 1.76
C GLU A 35 2.79 -24.19 2.21
N ALA A 36 3.14 -22.93 1.91
CA ALA A 36 2.41 -21.76 2.41
C ALA A 36 2.17 -20.69 1.35
N ARG A 37 1.81 -21.08 0.12
CA ARG A 37 1.66 -20.17 -1.04
C ARG A 37 0.86 -18.91 -0.73
N SER A 38 -0.28 -19.05 -0.07
CA SER A 38 -1.17 -17.94 0.31
C SER A 38 -0.51 -16.92 1.23
N SER A 39 0.35 -17.36 2.15
CA SER A 39 1.07 -16.46 3.06
C SER A 39 2.20 -15.74 2.35
N TRP A 40 2.90 -16.44 1.46
CA TRP A 40 3.99 -15.88 0.65
C TRP A 40 3.52 -14.84 -0.35
N SER A 41 2.36 -15.07 -0.99
CA SER A 41 1.78 -14.14 -1.95
C SER A 41 0.76 -13.18 -1.34
N ARG A 42 0.70 -13.04 0.00
CA ARG A 42 -0.21 -12.08 0.64
C ARG A 42 0.25 -10.66 0.29
N SER A 43 -0.61 -9.94 -0.41
CA SER A 43 -0.33 -8.58 -0.86
C SER A 43 -1.55 -7.69 -0.66
N GLU A 44 -1.31 -6.41 -0.40
CA GLU A 44 -2.29 -5.34 -0.46
C GLU A 44 -2.04 -4.54 -1.74
N TRP A 45 -3.11 -4.10 -2.40
CA TRP A 45 -3.03 -3.44 -3.70
C TRP A 45 -3.71 -2.08 -3.62
N ILE A 46 -2.99 -1.05 -4.05
CA ILE A 46 -3.54 0.28 -4.25
C ILE A 46 -4.23 0.28 -5.61
N GLY A 47 -5.54 0.51 -5.60
CA GLY A 47 -6.38 0.55 -6.79
C GLY A 47 -6.70 1.99 -7.20
N ALA A 48 -7.61 2.13 -8.16
CA ALA A 48 -8.16 3.45 -8.47
C ALA A 48 -8.83 4.03 -7.22
N GLY A 49 -8.54 5.31 -6.96
CA GLY A 49 -9.12 6.05 -5.85
C GLY A 49 -10.64 6.01 -5.85
N ARG A 50 -11.22 5.93 -4.65
CA ARG A 50 -12.66 5.99 -4.49
C ARG A 50 -13.17 7.35 -4.98
N MET A 51 -14.25 7.36 -5.77
CA MET A 51 -14.91 8.62 -6.12
C MET A 51 -15.57 9.21 -4.88
N ALA A 52 -15.16 10.42 -4.54
CA ALA A 52 -15.72 11.21 -3.45
C ALA A 52 -16.96 11.96 -3.92
N ILE A 53 -18.08 11.82 -3.19
CA ILE A 53 -19.30 12.61 -3.43
C ILE A 53 -19.23 13.93 -2.65
N ASP A 54 -18.78 13.86 -1.39
CA ASP A 54 -18.59 15.00 -0.49
C ASP A 54 -17.16 14.94 0.05
N GLY A 55 -16.23 15.56 -0.68
CA GLY A 55 -14.80 15.46 -0.38
C GLY A 55 -14.41 15.99 1.00
N LEU A 56 -15.13 16.97 1.55
CA LEU A 56 -14.79 17.53 2.86
C LEU A 56 -15.10 16.53 3.99
N LYS A 57 -16.29 15.91 3.96
CA LYS A 57 -16.68 14.95 4.99
C LYS A 57 -15.82 13.69 4.96
N GLU A 58 -15.48 13.19 3.77
CA GLU A 58 -14.66 11.98 3.65
C GLU A 58 -13.22 12.21 4.12
N VAL A 59 -12.64 13.39 3.87
CA VAL A 59 -11.33 13.75 4.41
C VAL A 59 -11.38 13.88 5.93
N GLN A 60 -12.40 14.54 6.47
CA GLN A 60 -12.59 14.65 7.92
C GLN A 60 -12.76 13.28 8.59
N GLU A 61 -13.56 12.40 7.99
CA GLU A 61 -13.74 11.03 8.49
C GLU A 61 -12.40 10.26 8.47
N SER A 62 -11.59 10.42 7.42
CA SER A 62 -10.28 9.79 7.31
C SER A 62 -9.32 10.26 8.40
N VAL A 63 -9.29 11.58 8.67
CA VAL A 63 -8.51 12.16 9.78
C VAL A 63 -8.98 11.62 11.12
N MET A 64 -10.30 11.62 11.38
CA MET A 64 -10.86 11.10 12.63
C MET A 64 -10.56 9.61 12.83
N ARG A 65 -10.57 8.80 11.76
CA ARG A 65 -10.21 7.37 11.81
C ARG A 65 -8.75 7.15 12.18
N ILE A 66 -7.85 7.98 11.66
CA ILE A 66 -6.42 7.93 11.99
C ILE A 66 -6.20 8.37 13.44
N GLU A 67 -6.78 9.50 13.86
CA GLU A 67 -6.65 10.02 15.22
C GLU A 67 -7.24 9.09 16.27
N ALA A 68 -8.36 8.43 15.96
CA ALA A 68 -8.97 7.41 16.82
C ALA A 68 -8.20 6.07 16.85
N GLY A 69 -7.15 5.91 16.05
CA GLY A 69 -6.37 4.68 15.96
C GLY A 69 -7.09 3.52 15.26
N LEU A 70 -8.18 3.80 14.54
CA LEU A 70 -8.94 2.79 13.79
C LEU A 70 -8.29 2.49 12.43
N SER A 71 -7.50 3.42 11.91
CA SER A 71 -6.84 3.32 10.62
C SER A 71 -5.41 3.85 10.65
N THR A 72 -4.69 3.63 9.56
CA THR A 72 -3.34 4.16 9.33
C THR A 72 -3.36 5.06 8.10
N TYR A 73 -2.41 5.99 8.02
CA TYR A 73 -2.25 6.84 6.85
C TYR A 73 -2.10 6.02 5.54
N GLU A 74 -1.43 4.87 5.60
CA GLU A 74 -1.30 3.94 4.48
C GLU A 74 -2.65 3.44 3.98
N LYS A 75 -3.54 3.01 4.89
CA LYS A 75 -4.87 2.51 4.52
C LYS A 75 -5.77 3.62 3.96
N GLU A 76 -5.76 4.80 4.56
CA GLU A 76 -6.61 5.91 4.10
C GLU A 76 -6.13 6.47 2.75
N LEU A 77 -4.81 6.62 2.54
CA LEU A 77 -4.27 7.04 1.25
C LEU A 77 -4.46 5.99 0.16
N ALA A 78 -4.35 4.69 0.49
CA ALA A 78 -4.64 3.62 -0.45
C ALA A 78 -6.10 3.64 -0.93
N ILE A 79 -7.06 4.06 -0.09
CA ILE A 79 -8.47 4.25 -0.49
C ILE A 79 -8.60 5.41 -1.50
N MET A 80 -7.79 6.45 -1.36
CA MET A 80 -7.69 7.56 -2.30
C MET A 80 -6.88 7.20 -3.56
N GLY A 81 -6.25 6.03 -3.60
CA GLY A 81 -5.43 5.56 -4.72
C GLY A 81 -3.99 6.09 -4.70
N GLU A 82 -3.57 6.66 -3.57
CA GLU A 82 -2.26 7.28 -3.38
C GLU A 82 -1.34 6.40 -2.54
N ASP A 83 -0.04 6.47 -2.81
CA ASP A 83 0.98 5.79 -2.01
C ASP A 83 1.44 6.69 -0.84
N TYR A 84 1.31 6.18 0.38
CA TYR A 84 1.72 6.88 1.59
C TYR A 84 3.18 7.32 1.59
N GLN A 85 4.10 6.47 1.14
CA GLN A 85 5.53 6.78 1.15
C GLN A 85 5.88 7.86 0.14
N GLU A 86 5.17 7.93 -0.99
CA GLU A 86 5.34 9.01 -1.96
C GLU A 86 4.85 10.34 -1.40
N ILE A 87 3.63 10.36 -0.86
CA ILE A 87 3.04 11.55 -0.24
C ILE A 87 3.91 12.06 0.92
N PHE A 88 4.35 11.18 1.82
CA PHE A 88 5.18 11.60 2.96
C PHE A 88 6.53 12.14 2.53
N ARG A 89 7.17 11.51 1.53
CA ARG A 89 8.44 12.05 0.97
C ARG A 89 8.24 13.43 0.38
N GLN A 90 7.15 13.66 -0.33
CA GLN A 90 6.86 15.00 -0.87
C GLN A 90 6.55 16.01 0.22
N GLN A 91 5.72 15.67 1.20
CA GLN A 91 5.40 16.58 2.32
C GLN A 91 6.65 17.02 3.08
N VAL A 92 7.60 16.11 3.33
CA VAL A 92 8.88 16.45 3.99
C VAL A 92 9.65 17.44 3.14
N ARG A 93 9.80 17.16 1.84
CA ARG A 93 10.50 18.05 0.91
C ARG A 93 9.84 19.43 0.83
N GLU A 94 8.51 19.47 0.68
CA GLU A 94 7.74 20.72 0.64
C GLU A 94 7.88 21.50 1.96
N SER A 95 7.92 20.81 3.10
CA SER A 95 8.11 21.45 4.40
C SER A 95 9.50 22.06 4.54
N GLU A 96 10.55 21.37 4.06
CA GLU A 96 11.92 21.88 4.02
C GLU A 96 12.04 23.09 3.09
N GLU A 97 11.44 23.02 1.89
CA GLU A 97 11.41 24.13 0.93
C GLU A 97 10.67 25.36 1.49
N ARG A 98 9.52 25.16 2.16
CA ARG A 98 8.79 26.25 2.84
C ARG A 98 9.61 26.91 3.94
N ARG A 99 10.24 26.09 4.78
CA ARG A 99 11.11 26.56 5.86
C ARG A 99 12.32 27.34 5.32
N ALA A 100 12.91 26.88 4.21
CA ALA A 100 14.00 27.58 3.54
C ALA A 100 13.54 28.90 2.90
N ALA A 101 12.30 28.95 2.41
CA ALA A 101 11.67 30.15 1.85
C ALA A 101 11.18 31.16 2.93
N GLY A 102 11.25 30.80 4.21
CA GLY A 102 10.86 31.69 5.32
C GLY A 102 9.36 31.71 5.63
N LEU A 103 8.62 30.70 5.19
CA LEU A 103 7.24 30.40 5.61
C LEU A 103 7.25 29.33 6.71
#